data_AF-A0A286FH65-F1
#
_entry.id   AF-A0A286FH65-F1
#
_cell.length_a   1.000
_cell.length_b   1.000
_cell.length_c   1.000
_cell.angle_alpha   90.00
_cell.angle_beta   90.00
_cell.angle_gamma   90.00
#
_symmetry.space_group_name_H-M   'P 1'
#
loop_
_entity.id
_entity.type
_entity.pdbx_description
1 polymer ?
#
loop_
_entity_poly.entity_id
_entity_poly.type
_entity_poly.pdbx_seq_one_letter_code
_entity_poly.pdbx_strand_id
1 'polypeptide(L)'
;MLWDMTWEIILSDNQIQPTIYTTPASLTAMRGNIAALKIVTEGLRLQPCSPSFVQSRDAILQADQLLFGGRYRCAIGRAFARRGLGAYASTGSSSNDRFVTEDFTPIGGSTLSSPITLTACTGTVLAYTATSSTPGVAFSWTRALTTGISNASATASSATINETLVNTTNLPVTVQYKFFLSPDICGGVAPQIVNVLVNPAVLPTIGSYVVCQQAAIPLGEGLVVSTTTSNTVNGQLTTFSPTYVRGSGDNITVYIPDWKVYYQAFTFTVPVSGTQTFNIVAASLTDGYNDTYLSLYQTAFNPASPATNFLRGDDDSGPGLLSSLTHSLTQGTTYVLVVSTYDEGVTGGFTLQASTPVFSSGLPSWFAAPTGGLALATGTVFNPVGLTGAGIPNTATPGTTTFYVSRPDQAACRRATTFSVLTTAPPVASSTTITSGNSLTISATGCSGTGAVLKWYRTVDNVGVSMPISPTITTNYYARCERTNGTKVCLSDNSQNVVVTVIVPTSFDSVRSGNWNIPATWNCNCIPNTTLPVQIMDTHTVTVPNAYKGQAKEIHFIGTGKLNLEGSGGLNILR
;
A
#
# COMPACT_ATOMS: atom_id res chain seq x y z
N MET A 1 53.19 2.99 -1.60
CA MET A 1 52.21 1.97 -2.04
C MET A 1 52.92 0.83 -2.78
N LEU A 2 53.58 1.08 -3.91
CA LEU A 2 54.25 0.01 -4.68
C LEU A 2 55.38 -0.72 -3.92
N TRP A 3 56.08 -0.02 -3.02
CA TRP A 3 57.03 -0.63 -2.09
C TRP A 3 56.36 -1.69 -1.21
N ASP A 4 55.30 -1.30 -0.49
CA ASP A 4 54.52 -2.20 0.36
C ASP A 4 53.94 -3.36 -0.46
N MET A 5 53.44 -3.08 -1.67
CA MET A 5 52.90 -4.11 -2.58
C MET A 5 53.96 -5.14 -2.93
N THR A 6 55.17 -4.68 -3.27
CA THR A 6 56.28 -5.57 -3.62
C THR A 6 56.64 -6.47 -2.45
N TRP A 7 56.69 -5.93 -1.23
CA TRP A 7 56.95 -6.72 -0.03
C TRP A 7 55.83 -7.69 0.30
N GLU A 8 54.57 -7.27 0.20
CA GLU A 8 53.42 -8.17 0.40
C GLU A 8 53.47 -9.36 -0.57
N ILE A 9 53.85 -9.13 -1.84
CA ILE A 9 54.01 -10.19 -2.85
C ILE A 9 55.20 -11.11 -2.52
N ILE A 10 56.34 -10.54 -2.16
CA ILE A 10 57.53 -11.31 -1.73
C ILE A 10 57.20 -12.20 -0.54
N LEU A 11 56.48 -11.68 0.45
CA LEU A 11 56.07 -12.41 1.65
C LEU A 11 55.02 -13.47 1.31
N SER A 12 54.07 -13.18 0.41
CA SER A 12 53.08 -14.14 -0.08
C SER A 12 53.71 -15.37 -0.74
N ASP A 13 54.78 -15.18 -1.51
CA ASP A 13 55.49 -16.28 -2.17
C ASP A 13 56.65 -16.85 -1.34
N ASN A 14 57.02 -16.15 -0.25
CA ASN A 14 58.23 -16.38 0.52
C ASN A 14 59.50 -16.47 -0.36
N GLN A 15 59.62 -15.59 -1.36
CA GLN A 15 60.70 -15.65 -2.34
C GLN A 15 61.15 -14.26 -2.80
N ILE A 16 62.47 -14.06 -2.83
CA ILE A 16 63.13 -12.98 -3.55
C ILE A 16 64.00 -13.62 -4.63
N GLN A 17 63.88 -13.15 -5.86
CA GLN A 17 64.74 -13.51 -6.97
C GLN A 17 65.90 -12.51 -7.06
N PRO A 18 67.16 -12.94 -6.77
CA PRO A 18 68.33 -12.06 -6.83
C PRO A 18 68.54 -11.38 -8.18
N THR A 19 68.12 -12.03 -9.27
CA THR A 19 68.34 -11.54 -10.63
C THR A 19 67.02 -11.15 -11.29
N ILE A 20 66.77 -9.84 -11.47
CA ILE A 20 65.52 -9.33 -12.06
C ILE A 20 65.28 -9.76 -13.51
N TYR A 21 66.33 -10.23 -14.19
CA TYR A 21 66.27 -10.77 -15.56
C TYR A 21 65.85 -12.24 -15.63
N THR A 22 65.73 -12.92 -14.49
CA THR A 22 65.30 -14.32 -14.48
C THR A 22 63.82 -14.41 -14.81
N THR A 23 63.51 -14.72 -16.07
CA THR A 23 62.15 -14.98 -16.55
C THR A 23 61.89 -16.49 -16.58
N PRO A 24 61.01 -17.03 -15.73
CA PRO A 24 60.59 -18.43 -15.80
C PRO A 24 59.95 -18.77 -17.15
N ALA A 25 59.94 -20.05 -17.51
CA ALA A 25 59.39 -20.54 -18.77
C ALA A 25 57.87 -20.25 -18.96
N SER A 26 57.14 -20.03 -17.86
CA SER A 26 55.75 -19.58 -17.87
C SER A 26 55.59 -18.31 -17.05
N LEU A 27 54.78 -17.37 -17.54
CA LEU A 27 54.42 -16.15 -16.81
C LEU A 27 53.81 -16.46 -15.44
N THR A 28 52.96 -17.47 -15.33
CA THR A 28 52.32 -17.88 -14.06
C THR A 28 53.31 -18.47 -13.04
N ALA A 29 54.54 -18.78 -13.46
CA ALA A 29 55.63 -19.27 -12.62
C ALA A 29 56.49 -18.13 -12.03
N MET A 30 56.30 -16.87 -12.40
CA MET A 30 56.96 -15.74 -11.72
C MET A 30 56.46 -15.63 -10.26
N ARG A 31 57.38 -15.25 -9.37
CA ARG A 31 57.18 -15.13 -7.92
C ARG A 31 57.88 -13.88 -7.38
N GLY A 32 57.43 -13.36 -6.25
CA GLY A 32 58.11 -12.32 -5.48
C GLY A 32 58.36 -11.01 -6.25
N ASN A 33 59.55 -10.46 -6.09
CA ASN A 33 59.95 -9.17 -6.66
C ASN A 33 59.84 -9.10 -8.19
N ILE A 34 60.13 -10.19 -8.93
CA ILE A 34 59.99 -10.20 -10.39
C ILE A 34 58.52 -10.23 -10.84
N ALA A 35 57.64 -10.88 -10.07
CA ALA A 35 56.20 -10.82 -10.32
C ALA A 35 55.65 -9.42 -10.05
N ALA A 36 56.03 -8.82 -8.92
CA ALA A 36 55.65 -7.43 -8.59
C ALA A 36 56.08 -6.44 -9.69
N LEU A 37 57.34 -6.53 -10.16
CA LEU A 37 57.84 -5.69 -11.24
C LEU A 37 57.04 -5.89 -12.55
N LYS A 38 56.73 -7.14 -12.90
CA LYS A 38 55.95 -7.45 -14.10
C LYS A 38 54.52 -6.91 -14.00
N ILE A 39 53.88 -6.99 -12.83
CA ILE A 39 52.54 -6.46 -12.59
C ILE A 39 52.52 -4.94 -12.73
N VAL A 40 53.47 -4.22 -12.12
CA VAL A 40 53.57 -2.76 -12.27
C VAL A 40 53.77 -2.39 -13.74
N THR A 41 54.70 -3.07 -14.42
CA THR A 41 55.01 -2.80 -15.83
C THR A 41 53.79 -3.01 -16.73
N GLU A 42 53.00 -4.05 -16.49
CA GLU A 42 51.77 -4.29 -17.25
C GLU A 42 50.65 -3.31 -16.86
N GLY A 43 50.54 -2.94 -15.58
CA GLY A 43 49.62 -1.90 -15.11
C GLY A 43 49.87 -0.57 -15.79
N LEU A 44 51.14 -0.19 -15.99
CA LEU A 44 51.52 1.00 -16.77
C LEU A 44 51.05 0.97 -18.23
N ARG A 45 50.89 -0.23 -18.82
CA ARG A 45 50.38 -0.41 -20.20
C ARG A 45 48.85 -0.41 -20.25
N LEU A 46 48.19 -0.86 -19.19
CA LEU A 46 46.73 -0.99 -19.12
C LEU A 46 46.03 0.30 -18.66
N GLN A 47 46.71 1.13 -17.87
CA GLN A 47 46.14 2.38 -17.39
C GLN A 47 45.87 3.37 -18.55
N PRO A 48 44.85 4.23 -18.44
CA PRO A 48 44.58 5.28 -19.44
C PRO A 48 45.70 6.32 -19.48
N CYS A 49 45.72 7.16 -20.51
CA CYS A 49 46.60 8.33 -20.58
C CYS A 49 46.31 9.29 -19.42
N SER A 50 47.36 9.82 -18.79
CA SER A 50 47.27 10.70 -17.61
C SER A 50 46.34 10.14 -16.52
N PRO A 51 46.66 8.94 -15.98
CA PRO A 51 45.79 8.26 -15.04
C PRO A 51 45.87 8.88 -13.65
N SER A 52 44.78 8.79 -12.91
CA SER A 52 44.77 9.03 -11.47
C SER A 52 45.40 7.87 -10.69
N PHE A 53 45.69 8.07 -9.40
CA PHE A 53 46.20 6.99 -8.54
C PHE A 53 45.24 5.81 -8.45
N VAL A 54 43.93 6.07 -8.39
CA VAL A 54 42.89 5.03 -8.39
C VAL A 54 42.90 4.25 -9.71
N GLN A 55 42.99 4.95 -10.84
CA GLN A 55 43.08 4.30 -12.16
C GLN A 55 44.37 3.46 -12.30
N SER A 56 45.52 3.96 -11.82
CA SER A 56 46.78 3.19 -11.82
C SER A 56 46.70 1.95 -10.92
N ARG A 57 46.08 2.06 -9.74
CA ARG A 57 45.84 0.90 -8.86
C ARG A 57 44.96 -0.14 -9.54
N ASP A 58 43.86 0.29 -10.15
CA ASP A 58 42.93 -0.62 -10.82
C ASP A 58 43.59 -1.31 -12.02
N ALA A 59 44.45 -0.60 -12.76
CA ALA A 59 45.27 -1.19 -13.82
C ALA A 59 46.29 -2.22 -13.29
N ILE A 60 46.88 -1.98 -12.11
CA ILE A 60 47.77 -2.94 -11.44
C ILE A 60 47.00 -4.21 -10.99
N LEU A 61 45.80 -4.04 -10.44
CA LEU A 61 44.92 -5.18 -10.09
C LEU A 61 44.48 -5.95 -11.34
N GLN A 62 44.21 -5.25 -12.45
CA GLN A 62 43.89 -5.86 -13.73
C GLN A 62 45.09 -6.61 -14.32
N ALA A 63 46.30 -6.08 -14.19
CA ALA A 63 47.52 -6.76 -14.60
C ALA A 63 47.72 -8.08 -13.85
N ASP A 64 47.51 -8.09 -12.52
CA ASP A 64 47.55 -9.33 -11.73
C ASP A 64 46.47 -10.34 -12.17
N GLN A 65 45.26 -9.86 -12.45
CA GLN A 65 44.18 -10.70 -12.96
C GLN A 65 44.55 -11.37 -14.30
N LEU A 66 45.13 -10.62 -15.24
CA LEU A 66 45.47 -11.11 -16.58
C LEU A 66 46.69 -12.03 -16.59
N LEU A 67 47.71 -11.72 -15.78
CA LEU A 67 48.99 -12.43 -15.81
C LEU A 67 49.05 -13.61 -14.84
N PHE A 68 48.40 -13.49 -13.69
CA PHE A 68 48.53 -14.42 -12.57
C PHE A 68 47.18 -14.98 -12.08
N GLY A 69 46.08 -14.64 -12.75
CA GLY A 69 44.74 -15.09 -12.37
C GLY A 69 44.25 -14.50 -11.06
N GLY A 70 44.79 -13.35 -10.63
CA GLY A 70 44.41 -12.71 -9.37
C GLY A 70 45.18 -13.21 -8.15
N ARG A 71 46.28 -13.97 -8.33
CA ARG A 71 47.06 -14.56 -7.22
C ARG A 71 47.50 -13.52 -6.19
N TYR A 72 47.93 -12.34 -6.65
CA TYR A 72 48.49 -11.31 -5.76
C TYR A 72 47.50 -10.21 -5.40
N ARG A 73 46.25 -10.30 -5.87
CA ARG A 73 45.17 -9.33 -5.62
C ARG A 73 45.10 -8.87 -4.17
N CYS A 74 45.29 -9.79 -3.25
CA CYS A 74 45.21 -9.55 -1.81
C CYS A 74 46.43 -8.84 -1.24
N ALA A 75 47.63 -9.23 -1.69
CA ALA A 75 48.88 -8.55 -1.36
C ALA A 75 48.88 -7.11 -1.88
N ILE A 76 48.43 -6.93 -3.12
CA ILE A 76 48.21 -5.63 -3.76
C ILE A 76 47.18 -4.83 -2.95
N GLY A 77 46.02 -5.42 -2.69
CA GLY A 77 44.93 -4.81 -1.94
C GLY A 77 45.34 -4.29 -0.58
N ARG A 78 46.03 -5.10 0.24
CA ARG A 78 46.53 -4.71 1.56
C ARG A 78 47.50 -3.53 1.47
N ALA A 79 48.45 -3.58 0.54
CA ALA A 79 49.46 -2.54 0.39
C ALA A 79 48.89 -1.17 -0.01
N PHE A 80 47.89 -1.17 -0.90
CA PHE A 80 47.24 0.06 -1.35
C PHE A 80 46.26 0.60 -0.30
N ALA A 81 45.40 -0.25 0.26
CA ALA A 81 44.45 0.14 1.30
C ALA A 81 45.16 0.70 2.55
N ARG A 82 46.30 0.11 2.97
CA ARG A 82 47.09 0.58 4.11
C ARG A 82 47.58 2.04 3.97
N ARG A 83 47.58 2.58 2.75
CA ARG A 83 48.04 3.94 2.47
C ARG A 83 46.94 4.84 1.89
N GLY A 84 45.69 4.56 2.21
CA GLY A 84 44.56 5.42 1.83
C GLY A 84 44.06 5.21 0.39
N LEU A 85 44.49 4.14 -0.30
CA LEU A 85 44.03 3.82 -1.66
C LEU A 85 43.20 2.52 -1.71
N GLY A 86 42.36 2.33 -0.69
CA GLY A 86 41.44 1.21 -0.49
C GLY A 86 40.27 1.17 -1.46
N ALA A 87 39.39 0.17 -1.31
CA ALA A 87 38.32 -0.14 -2.26
C ALA A 87 37.44 1.06 -2.66
N TYR A 88 37.24 2.03 -1.76
CA TYR A 88 36.38 3.21 -1.97
C TYR A 88 37.17 4.51 -2.13
N ALA A 89 38.50 4.44 -2.29
CA ALA A 89 39.31 5.64 -2.50
C ALA A 89 38.89 6.31 -3.81
N SER A 90 38.83 7.65 -3.79
CA SER A 90 38.47 8.43 -4.97
C SER A 90 39.51 9.51 -5.24
N THR A 91 39.71 9.75 -6.53
CA THR A 91 40.39 10.95 -7.04
C THR A 91 39.30 11.75 -7.73
N GLY A 92 39.32 13.08 -7.65
CA GLY A 92 38.42 13.94 -8.43
C GLY A 92 38.62 13.77 -9.94
N SER A 93 38.93 14.85 -10.67
CA SER A 93 39.37 14.71 -12.06
C SER A 93 40.71 13.97 -12.14
N SER A 94 40.96 13.18 -13.19
CA SER A 94 42.23 12.42 -13.33
C SER A 94 43.48 13.30 -13.40
N SER A 95 43.31 14.59 -13.69
CA SER A 95 44.37 15.60 -13.71
C SER A 95 44.47 16.46 -12.44
N ASN A 96 43.63 16.22 -11.42
CA ASN A 96 43.58 17.03 -10.20
C ASN A 96 43.85 16.18 -8.95
N ASP A 97 45.02 16.38 -8.35
CA ASP A 97 45.49 15.73 -7.14
C ASP A 97 45.10 16.45 -5.84
N ARG A 98 44.38 17.59 -5.94
CA ARG A 98 43.97 18.39 -4.77
C ARG A 98 42.70 17.88 -4.09
N PHE A 99 41.89 17.10 -4.79
CA PHE A 99 40.65 16.53 -4.25
C PHE A 99 40.75 15.00 -4.30
N VAL A 100 41.33 14.45 -3.24
CA VAL A 100 41.46 13.00 -3.03
C VAL A 100 40.69 12.61 -1.77
N THR A 101 39.90 11.55 -1.87
CA THR A 101 39.29 10.90 -0.71
C THR A 101 40.07 9.64 -0.42
N GLU A 102 40.80 9.63 0.70
CA GLU A 102 41.47 8.43 1.16
C GLU A 102 40.46 7.41 1.67
N ASP A 103 40.75 6.13 1.41
CA ASP A 103 39.99 5.02 1.96
C ASP A 103 40.95 3.91 2.39
N PHE A 104 40.65 3.28 3.52
CA PHE A 104 41.46 2.19 4.08
C PHE A 104 40.74 0.84 4.00
N THR A 105 39.59 0.78 3.30
CA THR A 105 38.82 -0.45 3.15
C THR A 105 39.64 -1.48 2.37
N PRO A 106 39.84 -2.71 2.91
CA PRO A 106 40.56 -3.76 2.21
C PRO A 106 39.97 -4.04 0.83
N ILE A 107 40.84 -4.19 -0.18
CA ILE A 107 40.41 -4.60 -1.51
C ILE A 107 40.20 -6.11 -1.47
N GLY A 108 38.92 -6.49 -1.35
CA GLY A 108 38.48 -7.88 -1.23
C GLY A 108 38.77 -8.72 -2.46
N GLY A 109 38.82 -10.03 -2.24
CA GLY A 109 39.10 -11.01 -3.26
C GLY A 109 37.86 -11.42 -4.05
N SER A 110 36.89 -12.00 -3.36
CA SER A 110 35.61 -12.41 -3.95
C SER A 110 34.57 -11.31 -3.80
N THR A 111 33.91 -10.95 -4.91
CA THR A 111 32.82 -9.95 -4.90
C THR A 111 31.49 -10.59 -5.26
N LEU A 112 30.40 -9.98 -4.77
CA LEU A 112 29.06 -10.25 -5.26
C LEU A 112 28.97 -9.81 -6.72
N SER A 113 28.47 -10.70 -7.58
CA SER A 113 28.08 -10.39 -8.96
C SER A 113 26.57 -10.18 -9.11
N SER A 114 25.80 -10.50 -8.06
CA SER A 114 24.38 -10.18 -7.93
C SER A 114 24.15 -8.69 -7.64
N PRO A 115 22.96 -8.13 -7.95
CA PRO A 115 22.63 -6.75 -7.62
C PRO A 115 22.83 -6.43 -6.14
N ILE A 116 23.36 -5.24 -5.85
CA ILE A 116 23.59 -4.72 -4.48
C ILE A 116 22.55 -3.69 -4.04
N THR A 117 21.61 -3.34 -4.93
CA THR A 117 20.48 -2.46 -4.66
C THR A 117 19.20 -3.13 -5.13
N LEU A 118 18.24 -3.26 -4.24
CA LEU A 118 16.96 -3.92 -4.46
C LEU A 118 15.82 -3.07 -3.91
N THR A 119 14.62 -3.28 -4.42
CA THR A 119 13.39 -2.68 -3.90
C THR A 119 12.41 -3.79 -3.55
N ALA A 120 11.77 -3.67 -2.39
CA ALA A 120 10.74 -4.61 -1.93
C ALA A 120 9.51 -3.86 -1.42
N CYS A 121 8.36 -4.52 -1.45
CA CYS A 121 7.13 -3.99 -0.87
C CYS A 121 6.91 -4.62 0.51
N THR A 122 6.42 -3.83 1.48
CA THR A 122 6.10 -4.33 2.82
C THR A 122 5.18 -5.55 2.76
N GLY A 123 5.47 -6.58 3.55
CA GLY A 123 4.68 -7.81 3.61
C GLY A 123 4.84 -8.75 2.40
N THR A 124 5.71 -8.43 1.44
CA THR A 124 6.05 -9.33 0.33
C THR A 124 7.38 -10.03 0.60
N VAL A 125 7.49 -11.28 0.12
CA VAL A 125 8.72 -12.07 0.25
C VAL A 125 9.81 -11.44 -0.61
N LEU A 126 10.91 -11.05 0.01
CA LEU A 126 12.15 -10.68 -0.67
C LEU A 126 12.89 -11.95 -1.08
N ALA A 127 12.78 -12.31 -2.36
CA ALA A 127 13.55 -13.39 -2.96
C ALA A 127 14.84 -12.83 -3.59
N TYR A 128 15.98 -13.09 -2.93
CA TYR A 128 17.29 -12.71 -3.44
C TYR A 128 18.28 -13.85 -3.28
N THR A 129 19.12 -14.06 -4.28
CA THR A 129 20.22 -15.03 -4.24
C THR A 129 21.51 -14.31 -4.59
N ALA A 130 22.43 -14.26 -3.64
CA ALA A 130 23.78 -13.77 -3.85
C ALA A 130 24.53 -14.69 -4.82
N THR A 131 25.27 -14.10 -5.75
CA THR A 131 26.14 -14.83 -6.68
C THR A 131 27.54 -14.23 -6.67
N SER A 132 28.53 -15.02 -7.05
CA SER A 132 29.91 -14.56 -7.28
C SER A 132 30.44 -15.22 -8.54
N SER A 133 31.33 -14.52 -9.25
CA SER A 133 32.07 -15.08 -10.39
C SER A 133 33.21 -16.00 -9.94
N THR A 134 33.57 -15.99 -8.66
CA THR A 134 34.55 -16.91 -8.09
C THR A 134 33.90 -18.27 -7.78
N PRO A 135 34.33 -19.38 -8.41
CA PRO A 135 33.79 -20.71 -8.12
C PRO A 135 34.09 -21.17 -6.69
N GLY A 136 33.16 -21.93 -6.09
CA GLY A 136 33.39 -22.57 -4.78
C GLY A 136 33.25 -21.64 -3.56
N VAL A 137 32.74 -20.42 -3.73
CA VAL A 137 32.49 -19.48 -2.62
C VAL A 137 31.23 -19.88 -1.86
N ALA A 138 31.36 -20.00 -0.54
CA ALA A 138 30.28 -20.06 0.42
C ALA A 138 29.85 -18.65 0.84
N PHE A 139 28.56 -18.49 1.17
CA PHE A 139 27.97 -17.21 1.54
C PHE A 139 27.39 -17.29 2.95
N SER A 140 27.53 -16.20 3.69
CA SER A 140 26.74 -15.94 4.89
C SER A 140 26.34 -14.48 4.92
N TRP A 141 25.31 -14.12 5.67
CA TRP A 141 24.90 -12.73 5.81
C TRP A 141 24.31 -12.44 7.18
N THR A 142 24.36 -11.16 7.57
CA THR A 142 23.70 -10.63 8.76
C THR A 142 22.87 -9.41 8.40
N ARG A 143 21.76 -9.21 9.11
CA ARG A 143 20.90 -8.04 9.06
C ARG A 143 20.62 -7.57 10.48
N ALA A 144 20.95 -6.32 10.76
CA ALA A 144 20.66 -5.70 12.05
C ALA A 144 19.17 -5.30 12.19
N LEU A 145 18.77 -4.89 13.38
CA LEU A 145 17.52 -4.15 13.57
C LEU A 145 17.59 -2.82 12.81
N THR A 146 16.52 -2.48 12.09
CA THR A 146 16.41 -1.21 11.35
C THR A 146 15.19 -0.47 11.84
N THR A 147 15.36 0.77 12.32
CA THR A 147 14.24 1.63 12.74
C THR A 147 13.21 1.75 11.62
N GLY A 148 11.93 1.53 11.94
CA GLY A 148 10.84 1.53 10.97
C GLY A 148 10.54 0.18 10.33
N ILE A 149 11.38 -0.84 10.53
CA ILE A 149 11.13 -2.23 10.14
C ILE A 149 10.87 -3.07 11.39
N SER A 150 9.76 -3.81 11.45
CA SER A 150 9.40 -4.57 12.66
C SER A 150 10.14 -5.91 12.80
N ASN A 151 10.83 -6.36 11.75
CA ASN A 151 11.59 -7.61 11.78
C ASN A 151 12.76 -7.54 12.78
N ALA A 152 12.89 -8.58 13.62
CA ALA A 152 14.06 -8.76 14.50
C ALA A 152 15.37 -8.87 13.68
N SER A 153 16.55 -8.73 14.29
CA SER A 153 17.81 -9.00 13.59
C SER A 153 17.88 -10.45 13.08
N ALA A 154 18.52 -10.68 11.93
CA ALA A 154 18.61 -11.99 11.30
C ALA A 154 20.03 -12.30 10.79
N THR A 155 20.34 -13.59 10.67
CA THR A 155 21.62 -14.09 10.11
C THR A 155 21.38 -15.42 9.42
N ALA A 156 22.15 -15.72 8.37
CA ALA A 156 22.13 -17.03 7.73
C ALA A 156 23.49 -17.39 7.13
N SER A 157 23.78 -18.70 7.04
CA SER A 157 24.93 -19.25 6.29
C SER A 157 24.48 -19.74 4.91
N SER A 158 23.84 -18.85 4.15
CA SER A 158 23.28 -19.12 2.82
C SER A 158 23.55 -17.95 1.89
N ALA A 159 23.51 -18.22 0.58
CA ALA A 159 23.47 -17.18 -0.46
C ALA A 159 22.11 -16.48 -0.55
N THR A 160 21.06 -17.09 0.01
CA THR A 160 19.68 -16.64 -0.18
C THR A 160 19.19 -15.74 0.95
N ILE A 161 18.46 -14.69 0.59
CA ILE A 161 17.52 -14.00 1.46
C ILE A 161 16.12 -14.44 1.07
N ASN A 162 15.34 -14.84 2.07
CA ASN A 162 13.95 -15.23 1.93
C ASN A 162 13.17 -14.69 3.13
N GLU A 163 13.14 -13.36 3.26
CA GLU A 163 12.50 -12.65 4.36
C GLU A 163 11.29 -11.86 3.89
N THR A 164 10.24 -11.81 4.70
CA THR A 164 9.10 -10.91 4.49
C THR A 164 9.30 -9.68 5.38
N LEU A 165 9.84 -8.61 4.79
CA LEU A 165 10.11 -7.37 5.52
C LEU A 165 8.83 -6.56 5.72
N VAL A 166 8.61 -6.04 6.93
CA VAL A 166 7.42 -5.26 7.29
C VAL A 166 7.85 -3.85 7.68
N ASN A 167 7.62 -2.90 6.76
CA ASN A 167 7.77 -1.47 7.02
C ASN A 167 6.53 -0.95 7.76
N THR A 168 6.77 -0.33 8.91
CA THR A 168 5.75 0.21 9.84
C THR A 168 5.56 1.72 9.72
N THR A 169 6.35 2.36 8.85
CA THR A 169 6.29 3.80 8.60
C THR A 169 5.46 4.09 7.35
N ASN A 170 5.27 5.38 7.05
CA ASN A 170 4.61 5.86 5.83
C ASN A 170 5.61 6.25 4.72
N LEU A 171 6.92 6.08 4.95
CA LEU A 171 8.00 6.40 4.04
C LEU A 171 8.84 5.14 3.70
N PRO A 172 9.52 5.08 2.55
CA PRO A 172 10.48 4.02 2.26
C PRO A 172 11.59 3.94 3.32
N VAL A 173 11.98 2.72 3.70
CA VAL A 173 13.07 2.49 4.67
C VAL A 173 14.11 1.55 4.04
N THR A 174 15.38 1.95 4.08
CA THR A 174 16.48 1.14 3.55
C THR A 174 17.01 0.17 4.61
N VAL A 175 17.02 -1.12 4.28
CA VAL A 175 17.57 -2.22 5.08
C VAL A 175 18.90 -2.66 4.48
N GLN A 176 19.90 -2.88 5.32
CA GLN A 176 21.24 -3.32 4.89
C GLN A 176 21.48 -4.77 5.27
N TYR A 177 21.78 -5.60 4.28
CA TYR A 177 22.30 -6.94 4.45
C TYR A 177 23.80 -6.94 4.27
N LYS A 178 24.53 -7.50 5.25
CA LYS A 178 25.99 -7.60 5.27
C LYS A 178 26.38 -9.02 4.89
N PHE A 179 26.81 -9.24 3.64
CA PHE A 179 27.24 -10.54 3.13
C PHE A 179 28.74 -10.79 3.34
N PHE A 180 29.08 -11.98 3.82
CA PHE A 180 30.45 -12.48 3.94
C PHE A 180 30.64 -13.66 2.99
N LEU A 181 31.71 -13.62 2.20
CA LEU A 181 32.08 -14.64 1.23
C LEU A 181 33.27 -15.44 1.77
N SER A 182 33.21 -16.77 1.71
CA SER A 182 34.25 -17.67 2.24
C SER A 182 34.61 -18.77 1.24
N PRO A 183 35.90 -19.09 1.04
CA PRO A 183 37.04 -18.34 1.56
C PRO A 183 37.07 -16.95 0.92
N ASP A 184 37.27 -15.90 1.72
CA ASP A 184 37.79 -14.67 1.14
C ASP A 184 39.23 -14.97 0.77
N ILE A 185 39.52 -15.00 -0.53
CA ILE A 185 40.87 -15.30 -1.04
C ILE A 185 41.92 -14.31 -0.49
N CYS A 186 41.49 -13.21 0.14
CA CYS A 186 42.33 -12.19 0.75
C CYS A 186 42.43 -12.21 2.28
N GLY A 187 41.74 -13.12 2.96
CA GLY A 187 41.74 -13.25 4.42
C GLY A 187 41.09 -12.08 5.17
N GLY A 188 40.46 -11.14 4.46
CA GLY A 188 39.73 -10.01 5.00
C GLY A 188 38.21 -10.26 4.98
N VAL A 189 37.61 -10.45 6.15
CA VAL A 189 36.16 -10.70 6.31
C VAL A 189 35.30 -9.42 6.18
N ALA A 190 35.64 -8.50 5.29
CA ALA A 190 34.86 -7.28 5.10
C ALA A 190 33.50 -7.63 4.45
N PRO A 191 32.36 -7.26 5.07
CA PRO A 191 31.06 -7.58 4.50
C PRO A 191 30.76 -6.71 3.27
N GLN A 192 30.13 -7.31 2.27
CA GLN A 192 29.57 -6.62 1.12
C GLN A 192 28.11 -6.25 1.40
N ILE A 193 27.77 -4.98 1.17
CA ILE A 193 26.46 -4.43 1.53
C ILE A 193 25.47 -4.58 0.38
N VAL A 194 24.35 -5.24 0.65
CA VAL A 194 23.16 -5.24 -0.22
C VAL A 194 22.10 -4.34 0.43
N ASN A 195 21.76 -3.24 -0.25
CA ASN A 195 20.74 -2.29 0.19
C ASN A 195 19.38 -2.69 -0.36
N VAL A 196 18.38 -2.83 0.52
CA VAL A 196 16.99 -3.12 0.16
C VAL A 196 16.12 -1.95 0.58
N LEU A 197 15.57 -1.21 -0.39
CA LEU A 197 14.57 -0.18 -0.13
C LEU A 197 13.20 -0.83 0.07
N VAL A 198 12.69 -0.83 1.31
CA VAL A 198 11.39 -1.41 1.66
C VAL A 198 10.31 -0.33 1.63
N ASN A 199 9.45 -0.39 0.63
CA ASN A 199 8.35 0.55 0.46
C ASN A 199 7.18 0.23 1.42
N PRO A 200 6.57 1.26 2.05
CA PRO A 200 5.40 1.13 2.91
C PRO A 200 4.16 0.65 2.16
N ALA A 201 3.11 0.30 2.91
CA ALA A 201 1.82 -0.04 2.33
C ALA A 201 1.07 1.23 1.91
N VAL A 202 0.50 1.22 0.70
CA VAL A 202 -0.54 2.19 0.34
C VAL A 202 -1.78 1.89 1.20
N LEU A 203 -2.30 2.91 1.90
CA LEU A 203 -3.49 2.79 2.73
C LEU A 203 -4.68 3.51 2.05
N PRO A 204 -5.64 2.77 1.47
CA PRO A 204 -6.84 3.37 0.90
C PRO A 204 -7.72 3.98 2.00
N THR A 205 -8.25 5.18 1.75
CA THR A 205 -9.28 5.80 2.61
C THR A 205 -10.60 5.03 2.51
N ILE A 206 -10.94 4.58 1.29
CA ILE A 206 -12.06 3.66 1.02
C ILE A 206 -11.50 2.49 0.20
N GLY A 207 -11.08 1.43 0.91
CA GLY A 207 -10.54 0.20 0.29
C GLY A 207 -11.61 -0.80 -0.16
N SER A 208 -12.86 -0.61 0.25
CA SER A 208 -14.01 -1.40 -0.16
C SER A 208 -15.17 -0.46 -0.49
N TYR A 209 -15.70 -0.54 -1.71
CA TYR A 209 -16.82 0.29 -2.15
C TYR A 209 -17.96 -0.57 -2.65
N VAL A 210 -19.19 -0.21 -2.27
CA VAL A 210 -20.39 -1.00 -2.52
C VAL A 210 -21.45 -0.15 -3.21
N VAL A 211 -22.03 -0.70 -4.28
CA VAL A 211 -23.16 -0.12 -5.02
C VAL A 211 -24.27 -1.15 -5.18
N CYS A 212 -25.52 -0.70 -5.17
CA CYS A 212 -26.66 -1.56 -5.44
C CYS A 212 -26.77 -1.86 -6.94
N GLN A 213 -27.23 -3.04 -7.30
CA GLN A 213 -27.50 -3.38 -8.69
C GLN A 213 -28.49 -2.37 -9.32
N GLN A 214 -28.25 -2.02 -10.59
CA GLN A 214 -28.91 -0.94 -11.34
C GLN A 214 -28.74 0.49 -10.80
N ALA A 215 -28.06 0.70 -9.67
CA ALA A 215 -27.84 2.05 -9.16
C ALA A 215 -26.69 2.74 -9.90
N ALA A 216 -26.84 4.04 -10.14
CA ALA A 216 -25.75 4.90 -10.58
C ALA A 216 -24.81 5.20 -9.40
N ILE A 217 -23.54 5.44 -9.71
CA ILE A 217 -22.55 5.89 -8.72
C ILE A 217 -22.50 7.42 -8.80
N PRO A 218 -22.72 8.13 -7.68
CA PRO A 218 -22.61 9.58 -7.66
C PRO A 218 -21.22 10.06 -8.13
N LEU A 219 -21.19 11.23 -8.76
CA LEU A 219 -19.93 11.81 -9.22
C LEU A 219 -18.99 12.06 -8.03
N GLY A 220 -17.75 11.57 -8.14
CA GLY A 220 -16.75 11.69 -7.07
C GLY A 220 -16.83 10.62 -5.97
N GLU A 221 -17.74 9.64 -6.08
CA GLU A 221 -17.76 8.45 -5.22
C GLU A 221 -17.04 7.26 -5.89
N GLY A 222 -16.55 6.34 -5.06
CA GLY A 222 -15.89 5.12 -5.51
C GLY A 222 -14.89 4.60 -4.48
N LEU A 223 -13.91 3.85 -4.96
CA LEU A 223 -12.73 3.51 -4.18
C LEU A 223 -11.87 4.76 -4.01
N VAL A 224 -11.36 5.01 -2.81
CA VAL A 224 -10.67 6.26 -2.50
C VAL A 224 -9.31 5.98 -1.87
N VAL A 225 -8.31 6.67 -2.36
CA VAL A 225 -6.98 6.75 -1.78
C VAL A 225 -6.56 8.21 -1.74
N SER A 226 -5.94 8.64 -0.63
CA SER A 226 -5.39 9.98 -0.56
C SER A 226 -4.14 10.10 -1.45
N THR A 227 -3.92 11.29 -2.01
CA THR A 227 -2.56 11.64 -2.44
C THR A 227 -1.65 11.52 -1.25
N THR A 228 -0.46 10.98 -1.47
CA THR A 228 0.53 10.89 -0.39
C THR A 228 1.52 12.01 -0.59
N THR A 229 1.79 12.72 0.49
CA THR A 229 2.89 13.66 0.54
C THR A 229 4.14 12.91 0.97
N SER A 230 5.25 13.21 0.28
CA SER A 230 6.59 12.82 0.63
C SER A 230 7.29 14.01 1.29
N ASN A 231 8.24 13.71 2.17
CA ASN A 231 9.18 14.71 2.66
C ASN A 231 10.33 14.93 1.67
N THR A 232 10.54 14.03 0.71
CA THR A 232 11.66 14.09 -0.23
C THR A 232 11.19 14.08 -1.68
N VAL A 233 11.84 14.87 -2.53
CA VAL A 233 11.68 14.86 -3.98
C VAL A 233 13.04 14.90 -4.67
N ASN A 234 13.21 14.10 -5.73
CA ASN A 234 14.41 14.12 -6.56
C ASN A 234 14.16 15.01 -7.78
N GLY A 235 15.15 15.80 -8.17
CA GLY A 235 15.10 16.65 -9.34
C GLY A 235 16.37 16.54 -10.18
N GLN A 236 16.28 17.06 -11.40
CA GLN A 236 17.40 17.08 -12.34
C GLN A 236 17.38 18.41 -13.10
N LEU A 237 18.46 19.18 -12.98
CA LEU A 237 18.71 20.38 -13.76
C LEU A 237 19.47 19.97 -15.01
N THR A 238 19.01 20.43 -16.17
CA THR A 238 19.59 20.14 -17.49
C THR A 238 19.68 21.41 -18.30
N THR A 239 20.36 21.36 -19.45
CA THR A 239 20.40 22.49 -20.38
C THR A 239 19.03 22.87 -20.97
N PHE A 240 18.03 21.99 -20.85
CA PHE A 240 16.64 22.24 -21.22
C PHE A 240 15.79 22.79 -20.06
N SER A 241 16.32 22.83 -18.85
CA SER A 241 15.63 23.41 -17.70
C SER A 241 15.43 24.92 -17.94
N PRO A 242 14.32 25.50 -17.45
CA PRO A 242 14.12 26.94 -17.53
C PRO A 242 15.19 27.66 -16.71
N THR A 243 15.45 28.93 -17.06
CA THR A 243 16.43 29.76 -16.37
C THR A 243 15.79 30.96 -15.70
N TYR A 244 16.40 31.42 -14.62
CA TYR A 244 16.07 32.67 -13.95
C TYR A 244 17.33 33.29 -13.36
N VAL A 245 17.25 34.56 -12.96
CA VAL A 245 18.32 35.23 -12.24
C VAL A 245 18.05 35.07 -10.75
N ARG A 246 18.90 34.32 -10.03
CA ARG A 246 18.76 34.12 -8.58
C ARG A 246 19.43 35.26 -7.79
N GLY A 247 19.15 35.33 -6.49
CA GLY A 247 19.83 36.25 -5.58
C GLY A 247 21.31 35.93 -5.44
N SER A 248 22.12 36.93 -5.13
CA SER A 248 23.59 36.80 -4.99
C SER A 248 24.05 36.27 -3.62
N GLY A 249 23.13 35.78 -2.78
CA GLY A 249 23.40 35.27 -1.44
C GLY A 249 22.13 35.17 -0.60
N ASP A 250 22.28 34.80 0.67
CA ASP A 250 21.17 34.51 1.58
C ASP A 250 20.15 35.63 1.74
N ASN A 251 18.89 35.30 1.43
CA ASN A 251 17.74 36.19 1.58
C ASN A 251 17.88 37.53 0.83
N ILE A 252 18.70 37.54 -0.22
CA ILE A 252 18.94 38.72 -1.04
C ILE A 252 17.98 38.72 -2.24
N THR A 253 17.30 39.84 -2.45
CA THR A 253 16.47 40.14 -3.64
C THR A 253 17.19 41.04 -4.65
N VAL A 254 18.50 41.24 -4.47
CA VAL A 254 19.37 41.91 -5.43
C VAL A 254 19.90 40.86 -6.40
N TYR A 255 19.59 41.07 -7.68
CA TYR A 255 19.91 40.16 -8.77
C TYR A 255 21.04 40.75 -9.60
N ILE A 256 22.03 39.93 -9.95
CA ILE A 256 23.07 40.32 -10.91
C ILE A 256 22.49 40.12 -12.31
N PRO A 257 22.28 41.19 -13.10
CA PRO A 257 21.77 41.07 -14.46
C PRO A 257 22.60 40.08 -15.28
N ASP A 258 21.93 39.28 -16.10
CA ASP A 258 22.51 38.27 -16.99
C ASP A 258 23.11 37.02 -16.34
N TRP A 259 23.17 36.91 -15.01
CA TRP A 259 23.62 35.69 -14.32
C TRP A 259 22.49 34.64 -14.20
N LYS A 260 22.28 33.85 -15.25
CA LYS A 260 21.15 32.92 -15.35
C LYS A 260 21.51 31.52 -14.89
N VAL A 261 20.70 30.97 -14.00
CA VAL A 261 20.85 29.57 -13.54
C VAL A 261 19.65 28.73 -13.95
N TYR A 262 19.91 27.46 -14.20
CA TYR A 262 18.85 26.47 -14.40
C TYR A 262 18.10 26.24 -13.10
N TYR A 263 16.77 26.13 -13.19
CA TYR A 263 15.95 25.89 -12.01
C TYR A 263 14.87 24.84 -12.24
N GLN A 264 14.38 24.31 -11.11
CA GLN A 264 13.17 23.52 -11.04
C GLN A 264 12.30 24.05 -9.89
N ALA A 265 11.00 24.22 -10.14
CA ALA A 265 10.06 24.75 -9.17
C ALA A 265 9.11 23.65 -8.67
N PHE A 266 8.86 23.65 -7.37
CA PHE A 266 7.99 22.71 -6.66
C PHE A 266 6.90 23.50 -5.94
N THR A 267 5.67 23.38 -6.43
CA THR A 267 4.49 24.03 -5.84
C THR A 267 3.83 23.09 -4.85
N PHE A 268 3.49 23.58 -3.66
CA PHE A 268 2.79 22.81 -2.64
C PHE A 268 1.85 23.67 -1.80
N THR A 269 0.80 23.06 -1.28
CA THR A 269 -0.15 23.70 -0.34
C THR A 269 0.07 23.13 1.05
N VAL A 270 0.15 24.01 2.04
CA VAL A 270 0.58 23.66 3.38
C VAL A 270 -0.54 22.96 4.15
N PRO A 271 -0.34 21.70 4.62
CA PRO A 271 -1.40 20.94 5.27
C PRO A 271 -1.69 21.42 6.70
N VAL A 272 -0.67 21.91 7.41
CA VAL A 272 -0.74 22.38 8.81
C VAL A 272 0.21 23.56 8.99
N SER A 273 -0.21 24.60 9.73
CA SER A 273 0.65 25.75 10.03
C SER A 273 1.82 25.33 10.91
N GLY A 274 3.01 25.84 10.65
CA GLY A 274 4.20 25.54 11.45
C GLY A 274 5.51 25.89 10.77
N THR A 275 6.60 25.77 11.52
CA THR A 275 7.95 25.99 11.00
C THR A 275 8.41 24.78 10.19
N GLN A 276 8.85 25.04 8.96
CA GLN A 276 9.25 24.04 7.99
C GLN A 276 10.68 24.34 7.55
N THR A 277 11.54 23.32 7.57
CA THR A 277 12.90 23.38 7.01
C THR A 277 12.92 22.64 5.69
N PHE A 278 13.64 23.18 4.71
CA PHE A 278 13.90 22.61 3.39
C PHE A 278 15.42 22.55 3.19
N ASN A 279 15.94 21.38 2.82
CA ASN A 279 17.36 21.15 2.62
C ASN A 279 17.59 20.43 1.30
N ILE A 280 18.68 20.76 0.61
CA ILE A 280 19.27 19.80 -0.31
C ILE A 280 20.10 18.81 0.52
N VAL A 281 19.78 17.52 0.42
CA VAL A 281 20.45 16.46 1.20
C VAL A 281 21.40 15.61 0.38
N ALA A 282 21.31 15.71 -0.93
CA ALA A 282 22.25 15.12 -1.87
C ALA A 282 22.21 15.91 -3.18
N ALA A 283 23.37 16.10 -3.79
CA ALA A 283 23.48 16.63 -5.14
C ALA A 283 24.67 16.00 -5.87
N SER A 284 24.59 15.98 -7.20
CA SER A 284 25.63 15.53 -8.11
C SER A 284 25.62 16.47 -9.30
N LEU A 285 26.25 17.62 -9.12
CA LEU A 285 26.31 18.72 -10.08
C LEU A 285 27.61 18.70 -10.89
N THR A 286 27.58 19.34 -12.06
CA THR A 286 28.73 19.41 -12.99
C THR A 286 29.82 20.39 -12.56
N ASP A 287 29.59 21.17 -11.51
CA ASP A 287 30.57 22.11 -10.93
C ASP A 287 31.67 21.41 -10.12
N GLY A 288 31.43 20.16 -9.69
CA GLY A 288 32.32 19.40 -8.81
C GLY A 288 32.26 19.81 -7.34
N TYR A 289 31.46 20.82 -7.00
CA TYR A 289 31.29 21.35 -5.63
C TYR A 289 29.91 21.07 -5.06
N ASN A 290 28.93 20.74 -5.90
CA ASN A 290 27.53 20.56 -5.55
C ASN A 290 26.89 21.81 -4.96
N ASP A 291 27.20 22.98 -5.51
CA ASP A 291 26.74 24.25 -4.98
C ASP A 291 25.30 24.57 -5.44
N THR A 292 24.39 24.72 -4.48
CA THR A 292 22.95 24.82 -4.75
C THR A 292 22.36 26.10 -4.16
N TYR A 293 21.22 26.53 -4.70
CA TYR A 293 20.47 27.66 -4.18
C TYR A 293 18.99 27.28 -4.02
N LEU A 294 18.43 27.55 -2.85
CA LEU A 294 17.01 27.43 -2.58
C LEU A 294 16.35 28.81 -2.54
N SER A 295 15.13 28.91 -3.06
CA SER A 295 14.29 30.09 -2.89
C SER A 295 12.86 29.68 -2.59
N LEU A 296 12.23 30.34 -1.63
CA LEU A 296 10.84 30.15 -1.26
C LEU A 296 10.02 31.39 -1.62
N TYR A 297 8.87 31.14 -2.24
CA TYR A 297 7.92 32.16 -2.65
C TYR A 297 6.54 31.87 -2.08
N GLN A 298 5.80 32.93 -1.72
CA GLN A 298 4.34 32.84 -1.63
C GLN A 298 3.78 32.93 -3.05
N THR A 299 2.82 32.11 -3.44
CA THR A 299 2.40 32.08 -4.87
C THR A 299 2.07 33.46 -5.44
N ALA A 300 2.47 33.80 -6.67
CA ALA A 300 3.18 32.97 -7.65
C ALA A 300 4.69 33.29 -7.75
N PHE A 301 5.51 32.31 -8.16
CA PHE A 301 6.87 32.54 -8.63
C PHE A 301 6.86 32.96 -10.10
N ASN A 302 7.56 34.04 -10.43
CA ASN A 302 7.75 34.52 -11.80
C ASN A 302 9.26 34.61 -12.12
N PRO A 303 9.81 33.79 -13.03
CA PRO A 303 11.25 33.81 -13.34
C PRO A 303 11.72 35.11 -13.99
N ALA A 304 10.82 35.90 -14.59
CA ALA A 304 11.12 37.22 -15.14
C ALA A 304 11.12 38.32 -14.06
N SER A 305 10.60 38.04 -12.86
CA SER A 305 10.56 38.98 -11.73
C SER A 305 10.72 38.22 -10.41
N PRO A 306 11.90 37.63 -10.16
CA PRO A 306 12.12 36.74 -9.02
C PRO A 306 12.14 37.47 -7.67
N ALA A 307 12.10 38.80 -7.61
CA ALA A 307 11.86 39.51 -6.34
C ALA A 307 10.39 39.41 -5.89
N THR A 308 9.47 39.23 -6.84
CA THR A 308 8.04 39.29 -6.55
C THR A 308 7.62 38.06 -5.75
N ASN A 309 6.98 38.31 -4.59
CA ASN A 309 6.54 37.30 -3.63
C ASN A 309 7.66 36.41 -3.03
N PHE A 310 8.93 36.83 -3.15
CA PHE A 310 10.05 36.18 -2.51
C PHE A 310 9.92 36.27 -0.98
N LEU A 311 10.15 35.15 -0.30
CA LEU A 311 10.09 35.07 1.17
C LEU A 311 11.46 34.78 1.79
N ARG A 312 12.20 33.85 1.18
CA ARG A 312 13.48 33.34 1.66
C ARG A 312 14.34 32.84 0.51
N GLY A 313 15.65 32.92 0.67
CA GLY A 313 16.61 32.26 -0.21
C GLY A 313 17.89 31.93 0.54
N ASP A 314 18.59 30.88 0.13
CA ASP A 314 19.77 30.36 0.82
C ASP A 314 20.66 29.57 -0.13
N ASP A 315 21.99 29.71 -0.02
CA ASP A 315 22.98 28.92 -0.78
C ASP A 315 23.72 27.87 0.05
N ASP A 316 24.23 28.19 1.23
CA ASP A 316 25.26 27.37 1.89
C ASP A 316 24.97 26.96 3.34
N SER A 317 23.75 27.17 3.84
CA SER A 317 23.40 26.83 5.24
C SER A 317 23.26 25.32 5.53
N GLY A 318 23.40 24.45 4.53
CA GLY A 318 23.38 23.00 4.64
C GLY A 318 24.76 22.33 4.72
N PRO A 319 24.85 20.99 4.62
CA PRO A 319 26.14 20.30 4.66
C PRO A 319 27.00 20.63 3.42
N GLY A 320 28.18 21.22 3.62
CA GLY A 320 29.07 21.61 2.53
C GLY A 320 28.62 22.93 1.91
N LEU A 321 28.31 22.92 0.61
CA LEU A 321 27.74 24.07 -0.13
C LEU A 321 26.28 23.78 -0.54
N LEU A 322 25.59 22.97 0.25
CA LEU A 322 24.20 22.65 0.02
C LEU A 322 23.33 23.69 0.68
N SER A 323 22.24 24.07 0.02
CA SER A 323 21.30 25.08 0.50
C SER A 323 20.32 24.50 1.52
N SER A 324 19.99 25.30 2.53
CA SER A 324 19.07 24.97 3.62
C SER A 324 18.32 26.22 4.09
N LEU A 325 17.00 26.22 3.99
CA LEU A 325 16.20 27.32 4.53
C LEU A 325 15.09 26.86 5.47
N THR A 326 14.79 27.72 6.45
CA THR A 326 13.67 27.52 7.39
C THR A 326 12.70 28.69 7.31
N HIS A 327 11.41 28.38 7.23
CA HIS A 327 10.34 29.37 7.19
C HIS A 327 9.09 28.90 7.94
N SER A 328 8.31 29.83 8.49
CA SER A 328 7.02 29.52 9.10
C SER A 328 5.92 29.59 8.05
N LEU A 329 5.22 28.48 7.86
CA LEU A 329 4.21 28.30 6.83
C LEU A 329 2.80 28.34 7.43
N THR A 330 1.86 28.88 6.66
CA THR A 330 0.44 28.99 7.03
C THR A 330 -0.39 27.91 6.34
N GLN A 331 -1.20 27.18 7.10
CA GLN A 331 -2.14 26.17 6.59
C GLN A 331 -3.02 26.70 5.45
N GLY A 332 -3.22 25.88 4.42
CA GLY A 332 -4.06 26.20 3.26
C GLY A 332 -3.44 27.20 2.28
N THR A 333 -2.29 27.81 2.62
CA THR A 333 -1.58 28.71 1.72
C THR A 333 -0.69 27.90 0.78
N THR A 334 -0.63 28.32 -0.49
CA THR A 334 0.24 27.72 -1.51
C THR A 334 1.57 28.47 -1.58
N TYR A 335 2.65 27.71 -1.63
CA TYR A 335 4.01 28.22 -1.77
C TYR A 335 4.70 27.55 -2.97
N VAL A 336 5.74 28.19 -3.46
CA VAL A 336 6.61 27.65 -4.51
C VAL A 336 8.04 27.61 -3.97
N LEU A 337 8.65 26.43 -3.95
CA LEU A 337 10.07 26.28 -3.68
C LEU A 337 10.82 26.11 -5.00
N VAL A 338 11.82 26.94 -5.24
CA VAL A 338 12.66 26.90 -6.43
C VAL A 338 14.03 26.38 -6.02
N VAL A 339 14.47 25.31 -6.68
CA VAL A 339 15.82 24.76 -6.56
C VAL A 339 16.61 25.16 -7.80
N SER A 340 17.80 25.70 -7.61
CA SER A 340 18.74 25.99 -8.69
C SER A 340 20.17 25.70 -8.27
N THR A 341 21.09 25.81 -9.21
CA THR A 341 22.52 25.83 -8.92
C THR A 341 22.96 27.21 -8.44
N TYR A 342 24.14 27.27 -7.82
CA TYR A 342 24.82 28.53 -7.63
C TYR A 342 25.47 28.98 -8.95
N ASP A 343 26.35 28.25 -9.62
CA ASP A 343 26.93 28.81 -10.86
C ASP A 343 26.05 28.69 -12.11
N GLU A 344 26.23 29.63 -13.06
CA GLU A 344 25.59 29.59 -14.38
C GLU A 344 26.07 28.37 -15.17
N GLY A 345 25.17 27.78 -15.96
CA GLY A 345 25.49 26.64 -16.84
C GLY A 345 25.64 25.29 -16.11
N VAL A 346 25.57 25.27 -14.77
CA VAL A 346 25.71 24.04 -13.98
C VAL A 346 24.43 23.20 -14.06
N THR A 347 24.61 21.90 -14.30
CA THR A 347 23.52 20.92 -14.40
C THR A 347 23.78 19.77 -13.44
N GLY A 348 22.80 18.92 -13.20
CA GLY A 348 22.97 17.74 -12.34
C GLY A 348 21.73 17.32 -11.59
N GLY A 349 21.86 16.21 -10.86
CA GLY A 349 20.80 15.67 -10.02
C GLY A 349 20.85 16.25 -8.61
N PHE A 350 19.69 16.37 -7.96
CA PHE A 350 19.59 16.78 -6.56
C PHE A 350 18.44 16.06 -5.84
N THR A 351 18.53 16.01 -4.51
CA THR A 351 17.49 15.50 -3.63
C THR A 351 17.13 16.57 -2.61
N LEU A 352 15.91 17.08 -2.73
CA LEU A 352 15.32 18.07 -1.82
C LEU A 352 14.53 17.36 -0.73
N GLN A 353 14.73 17.73 0.52
CA GLN A 353 14.02 17.21 1.68
C GLN A 353 13.41 18.33 2.53
N ALA A 354 12.15 18.15 2.89
CA ALA A 354 11.43 18.93 3.88
C ALA A 354 11.43 18.20 5.25
N SER A 355 11.45 18.94 6.36
CA SER A 355 11.26 18.38 7.71
C SER A 355 9.90 17.71 7.94
N THR A 356 8.85 18.04 7.18
CA THR A 356 7.57 17.31 7.19
C THR A 356 7.08 17.05 5.76
N PRO A 357 6.21 16.04 5.53
CA PRO A 357 5.76 15.71 4.18
C PRO A 357 4.89 16.79 3.53
N VAL A 358 5.43 17.46 2.50
CA VAL A 358 4.73 18.54 1.76
C VAL A 358 4.77 18.36 0.24
N PHE A 359 5.66 17.52 -0.30
CA PHE A 359 5.77 17.30 -1.74
C PHE A 359 4.77 16.23 -2.17
N SER A 360 3.90 16.53 -3.13
CA SER A 360 3.01 15.52 -3.70
C SER A 360 3.83 14.46 -4.43
N SER A 361 3.64 13.18 -4.11
CA SER A 361 4.23 12.08 -4.89
C SER A 361 3.49 11.80 -6.21
N GLY A 362 2.53 12.66 -6.58
CA GLY A 362 1.70 12.55 -7.78
C GLY A 362 0.36 11.86 -7.52
N LEU A 363 -0.43 11.71 -8.59
CA LEU A 363 -1.74 11.04 -8.51
C LEU A 363 -1.58 9.51 -8.51
N PRO A 364 -2.30 8.79 -7.64
CA PRO A 364 -2.25 7.33 -7.61
C PRO A 364 -2.84 6.70 -8.86
N SER A 365 -2.36 5.50 -9.20
CA SER A 365 -2.76 4.74 -10.38
C SER A 365 -3.51 3.48 -9.98
N TRP A 366 -4.56 3.16 -10.73
CA TRP A 366 -5.45 2.01 -10.49
C TRP A 366 -5.28 0.95 -11.56
N PHE A 367 -5.35 -0.33 -11.18
CA PHE A 367 -5.01 -1.48 -12.02
C PHE A 367 -5.99 -2.65 -11.81
N ALA A 368 -6.13 -3.48 -12.84
CA ALA A 368 -6.90 -4.73 -12.77
C ALA A 368 -6.12 -5.90 -12.11
N ALA A 369 -4.79 -5.81 -12.03
CA ALA A 369 -3.93 -6.92 -11.62
C ALA A 369 -2.95 -6.52 -10.49
N PRO A 370 -2.50 -7.47 -9.66
CA PRO A 370 -1.53 -7.20 -8.58
C PRO A 370 -0.15 -6.80 -9.11
N THR A 371 0.21 -7.25 -10.31
CA THR A 371 1.47 -6.93 -11.01
C THR A 371 1.22 -6.82 -12.51
N GLY A 372 2.09 -6.10 -13.23
CA GLY A 372 2.00 -5.93 -14.69
C GLY A 372 0.76 -5.16 -15.19
N GLY A 373 0.60 -5.04 -16.51
CA GLY A 373 -0.54 -4.34 -17.11
C GLY A 373 -0.50 -2.81 -16.99
N LEU A 374 -1.29 -2.14 -17.83
CA LEU A 374 -1.43 -0.68 -17.85
C LEU A 374 -2.39 -0.20 -16.75
N ALA A 375 -2.23 1.06 -16.34
CA ALA A 375 -3.17 1.70 -15.43
C ALA A 375 -4.53 1.88 -16.13
N LEU A 376 -5.60 1.51 -15.43
CA LEU A 376 -6.98 1.74 -15.85
C LEU A 376 -7.36 3.23 -15.73
N ALA A 377 -6.89 3.88 -14.65
CA ALA A 377 -7.15 5.27 -14.36
C ALA A 377 -6.07 5.84 -13.42
N THR A 378 -5.95 7.16 -13.39
CA THR A 378 -5.14 7.92 -12.42
C THR A 378 -6.03 8.89 -11.65
N GLY A 379 -5.85 8.98 -10.34
CA GLY A 379 -6.66 9.85 -9.47
C GLY A 379 -6.92 9.27 -8.08
N THR A 380 -7.35 10.13 -7.16
CA THR A 380 -7.65 9.77 -5.77
C THR A 380 -8.97 9.03 -5.59
N VAL A 381 -9.90 9.20 -6.53
CA VAL A 381 -11.18 8.49 -6.58
C VAL A 381 -11.19 7.61 -7.82
N PHE A 382 -11.60 6.36 -7.65
CA PHE A 382 -11.70 5.39 -8.71
C PHE A 382 -13.09 4.76 -8.77
N ASN A 383 -13.75 5.00 -9.90
CA ASN A 383 -14.99 4.35 -10.28
C ASN A 383 -14.69 3.42 -11.47
N PRO A 384 -14.77 2.08 -11.31
CA PRO A 384 -14.52 1.13 -12.38
C PRO A 384 -15.68 0.97 -13.37
N VAL A 385 -16.86 1.51 -13.09
CA VAL A 385 -18.07 1.28 -13.90
C VAL A 385 -18.00 2.03 -15.22
N GLY A 386 -18.19 1.31 -16.31
CA GLY A 386 -18.11 1.83 -17.68
C GLY A 386 -16.68 2.06 -18.17
N LEU A 387 -15.67 1.80 -17.33
CA LEU A 387 -14.27 2.02 -17.67
C LEU A 387 -13.72 0.85 -18.50
N THR A 388 -13.16 1.15 -19.66
CA THR A 388 -12.53 0.15 -20.54
C THR A 388 -11.44 -0.62 -19.78
N GLY A 389 -11.49 -1.96 -19.85
CA GLY A 389 -10.52 -2.83 -19.19
C GLY A 389 -10.82 -3.14 -17.71
N ALA A 390 -11.77 -2.44 -17.07
CA ALA A 390 -12.16 -2.72 -15.68
C ALA A 390 -13.10 -3.93 -15.53
N GLY A 391 -13.70 -4.39 -16.62
CA GLY A 391 -14.60 -5.56 -16.63
C GLY A 391 -15.99 -5.31 -16.03
N ILE A 392 -16.34 -4.06 -15.74
CA ILE A 392 -17.64 -3.68 -15.17
C ILE A 392 -18.29 -2.64 -16.09
N PRO A 393 -19.00 -3.04 -17.16
CA PRO A 393 -19.59 -2.08 -18.10
C PRO A 393 -20.73 -1.26 -17.47
N ASN A 394 -21.45 -1.82 -16.51
CA ASN A 394 -22.54 -1.19 -15.77
C ASN A 394 -22.75 -1.92 -14.42
N THR A 395 -23.70 -1.46 -13.61
CA THR A 395 -24.09 -2.07 -12.33
C THR A 395 -25.22 -3.10 -12.46
N ALA A 396 -25.51 -3.61 -13.67
CA ALA A 396 -26.61 -4.57 -13.86
C ALA A 396 -26.27 -5.99 -13.37
N THR A 397 -24.98 -6.35 -13.34
CA THR A 397 -24.54 -7.69 -12.92
C THR A 397 -23.95 -7.65 -11.51
N PRO A 398 -24.52 -8.37 -10.54
CA PRO A 398 -23.94 -8.49 -9.20
C PRO A 398 -22.59 -9.19 -9.22
N GLY A 399 -21.69 -8.80 -8.31
CA GLY A 399 -20.37 -9.39 -8.22
C GLY A 399 -19.44 -8.58 -7.33
N THR A 400 -18.29 -9.17 -7.00
CA THR A 400 -17.19 -8.47 -6.34
C THR A 400 -15.94 -8.59 -7.20
N THR A 401 -15.35 -7.45 -7.53
CA THR A 401 -14.14 -7.36 -8.34
C THR A 401 -13.03 -6.75 -7.49
N THR A 402 -11.84 -7.35 -7.55
CA THR A 402 -10.66 -6.81 -6.88
C THR A 402 -9.89 -5.91 -7.84
N PHE A 403 -9.60 -4.70 -7.40
CA PHE A 403 -8.74 -3.74 -8.10
C PHE A 403 -7.51 -3.44 -7.25
N TYR A 404 -6.48 -2.88 -7.87
CA TYR A 404 -5.22 -2.62 -7.21
C TYR A 404 -4.82 -1.16 -7.39
N VAL A 405 -4.31 -0.54 -6.34
CA VAL A 405 -3.85 0.86 -6.37
C VAL A 405 -2.39 0.94 -5.96
N SER A 406 -1.61 1.75 -6.67
CA SER A 406 -0.25 2.10 -6.26
C SER A 406 -0.01 3.61 -6.35
N ARG A 407 1.00 4.07 -5.61
CA ARG A 407 1.49 5.44 -5.69
C ARG A 407 2.51 5.56 -6.82
N PRO A 408 2.71 6.73 -7.43
CA PRO A 408 3.68 6.90 -8.50
C PRO A 408 5.13 6.61 -8.06
N ASP A 409 5.48 7.01 -6.84
CA ASP A 409 6.79 6.75 -6.23
C ASP A 409 7.01 5.25 -5.89
N GLN A 410 5.95 4.43 -5.95
CA GLN A 410 5.97 3.02 -5.57
C GLN A 410 5.13 2.18 -6.53
N ALA A 411 5.29 2.40 -7.84
CA ALA A 411 4.43 1.82 -8.87
C ALA A 411 4.31 0.27 -8.80
N ALA A 412 5.37 -0.41 -8.36
CA ALA A 412 5.40 -1.87 -8.18
C ALA A 412 4.63 -2.37 -6.94
N CYS A 413 4.43 -1.52 -5.93
CA CYS A 413 3.76 -1.89 -4.68
C CYS A 413 2.28 -1.58 -4.77
N ARG A 414 1.52 -2.54 -5.30
CA ARG A 414 0.07 -2.38 -5.44
C ARG A 414 -0.70 -2.96 -4.25
N ARG A 415 -1.72 -2.23 -3.80
CA ARG A 415 -2.63 -2.62 -2.72
C ARG A 415 -3.98 -3.04 -3.29
N ALA A 416 -4.45 -4.21 -2.88
CA ALA A 416 -5.78 -4.70 -3.24
C ALA A 416 -6.90 -3.85 -2.58
N THR A 417 -7.96 -3.65 -3.35
CA THR A 417 -9.20 -2.95 -3.00
C THR A 417 -10.37 -3.70 -3.63
N THR A 418 -11.57 -3.59 -3.07
CA THR A 418 -12.73 -4.39 -3.53
C THR A 418 -13.88 -3.50 -3.92
N PHE A 419 -14.39 -3.69 -5.14
CA PHE A 419 -15.60 -3.05 -5.60
C PHE A 419 -16.71 -4.10 -5.73
N SER A 420 -17.87 -3.86 -5.12
CA SER A 420 -18.98 -4.82 -5.09
C SER A 420 -20.28 -4.22 -5.60
N VAL A 421 -20.90 -4.91 -6.56
CA VAL A 421 -22.29 -4.70 -6.97
C VAL A 421 -23.15 -5.70 -6.22
N LEU A 422 -23.96 -5.23 -5.26
CA LEU A 422 -24.87 -6.09 -4.51
C LEU A 422 -26.11 -6.41 -5.34
N THR A 423 -26.48 -7.69 -5.35
CA THR A 423 -27.73 -8.14 -5.99
C THR A 423 -28.95 -7.51 -5.30
N THR A 424 -29.87 -7.02 -6.13
CA THR A 424 -31.18 -6.50 -5.74
C THR A 424 -32.31 -7.36 -6.31
N ALA A 425 -32.03 -8.63 -6.64
CA ALA A 425 -33.06 -9.53 -7.16
C ALA A 425 -34.26 -9.62 -6.18
N PRO A 426 -35.49 -9.42 -6.67
CA PRO A 426 -36.67 -9.49 -5.82
C PRO A 426 -36.86 -10.91 -5.27
N PRO A 427 -37.21 -11.07 -3.98
CA PRO A 427 -37.53 -12.37 -3.42
C PRO A 427 -38.83 -12.91 -4.01
N VAL A 428 -38.98 -14.23 -4.03
CA VAL A 428 -40.19 -14.91 -4.53
C VAL A 428 -41.09 -15.26 -3.35
N ALA A 429 -42.28 -14.68 -3.33
CA ALA A 429 -43.22 -14.79 -2.23
C ALA A 429 -44.50 -15.51 -2.66
N SER A 430 -45.09 -16.33 -1.79
CA SER A 430 -46.29 -17.14 -2.08
C SER A 430 -47.50 -16.67 -1.29
N SER A 431 -48.69 -16.66 -1.92
CA SER A 431 -49.98 -16.34 -1.30
C SER A 431 -50.47 -17.42 -0.32
N THR A 432 -51.34 -17.03 0.61
CA THR A 432 -51.89 -17.91 1.64
C THR A 432 -53.18 -17.34 2.25
N THR A 433 -53.95 -18.17 2.96
CA THR A 433 -55.25 -17.81 3.56
C THR A 433 -55.20 -17.95 5.07
N ILE A 434 -55.83 -17.02 5.80
CA ILE A 434 -55.90 -17.03 7.26
C ILE A 434 -57.32 -16.71 7.75
N THR A 435 -57.73 -17.32 8.85
CA THR A 435 -58.96 -16.92 9.55
C THR A 435 -58.72 -15.66 10.37
N SER A 436 -59.68 -14.74 10.40
CA SER A 436 -59.60 -13.52 11.22
C SER A 436 -59.33 -13.86 12.69
N GLY A 437 -58.35 -13.18 13.30
CA GLY A 437 -57.91 -13.42 14.69
C GLY A 437 -56.65 -14.28 14.82
N ASN A 438 -56.24 -15.01 13.78
CA ASN A 438 -55.03 -15.82 13.80
C ASN A 438 -53.77 -14.99 13.46
N SER A 439 -52.61 -15.52 13.85
CA SER A 439 -51.30 -14.98 13.45
C SER A 439 -50.61 -15.95 12.48
N LEU A 440 -49.96 -15.43 11.45
CA LEU A 440 -49.22 -16.21 10.46
C LEU A 440 -47.85 -15.60 10.19
N THR A 441 -46.86 -16.45 9.91
CA THR A 441 -45.58 -16.04 9.34
C THR A 441 -45.59 -16.34 7.85
N ILE A 442 -45.57 -15.29 7.01
CA ILE A 442 -45.39 -15.44 5.56
C ILE A 442 -43.89 -15.46 5.24
N SER A 443 -43.50 -16.31 4.30
CA SER A 443 -42.11 -16.53 3.90
C SER A 443 -41.91 -16.22 2.42
N ALA A 444 -40.71 -15.76 2.07
CA ALA A 444 -40.28 -15.59 0.69
C ALA A 444 -38.90 -16.22 0.50
N THR A 445 -38.67 -16.79 -0.68
CA THR A 445 -37.39 -17.42 -1.07
C THR A 445 -36.57 -16.47 -1.95
N GLY A 446 -35.31 -16.81 -2.23
CA GLY A 446 -34.42 -15.96 -3.04
C GLY A 446 -33.66 -14.88 -2.27
N CYS A 447 -34.01 -14.65 -1.00
CA CYS A 447 -33.28 -13.76 -0.10
C CYS A 447 -32.15 -14.49 0.64
N SER A 448 -31.04 -14.74 -0.05
CA SER A 448 -29.93 -15.53 0.49
C SER A 448 -28.59 -14.80 0.39
N GLY A 449 -27.68 -15.12 1.31
CA GLY A 449 -26.30 -14.61 1.39
C GLY A 449 -26.01 -13.75 2.64
N THR A 450 -24.73 -13.55 2.94
CA THR A 450 -24.28 -12.86 4.17
C THR A 450 -24.85 -11.44 4.25
N GLY A 451 -25.48 -11.10 5.38
CA GLY A 451 -26.07 -9.78 5.64
C GLY A 451 -27.38 -9.48 4.89
N ALA A 452 -27.97 -10.47 4.21
CA ALA A 452 -29.30 -10.33 3.61
C ALA A 452 -30.40 -10.54 4.67
N VAL A 453 -31.33 -9.61 4.76
CA VAL A 453 -32.49 -9.64 5.66
C VAL A 453 -33.76 -9.50 4.84
N LEU A 454 -34.70 -10.43 5.00
CA LEU A 454 -36.01 -10.33 4.38
C LEU A 454 -36.88 -9.33 5.16
N LYS A 455 -37.39 -8.32 4.48
CA LYS A 455 -38.30 -7.30 5.02
C LYS A 455 -39.65 -7.39 4.31
N TRP A 456 -40.73 -7.23 5.06
CA TRP A 456 -42.09 -7.28 4.54
C TRP A 456 -42.77 -5.93 4.70
N TYR A 457 -43.62 -5.60 3.74
CA TYR A 457 -44.34 -4.34 3.68
C TYR A 457 -45.78 -4.57 3.24
N ARG A 458 -46.69 -3.75 3.73
CA ARG A 458 -48.06 -3.69 3.19
C ARG A 458 -48.05 -2.90 1.89
N THR A 459 -48.79 -3.37 0.87
CA THR A 459 -48.85 -2.66 -0.43
C THR A 459 -49.58 -1.32 -0.34
N VAL A 460 -50.48 -1.16 0.63
CA VAL A 460 -51.38 0.01 0.72
C VAL A 460 -50.68 1.28 1.18
N ASP A 461 -49.67 1.16 2.04
CA ASP A 461 -49.00 2.28 2.70
C ASP A 461 -47.47 2.15 2.73
N ASN A 462 -46.92 1.05 2.20
CA ASN A 462 -45.49 0.72 2.25
C ASN A 462 -44.91 0.70 3.67
N VAL A 463 -45.75 0.44 4.68
CA VAL A 463 -45.28 0.34 6.07
C VAL A 463 -44.71 -1.06 6.29
N GLY A 464 -43.51 -1.10 6.87
CA GLY A 464 -42.82 -2.34 7.23
C GLY A 464 -43.58 -3.10 8.32
N VAL A 465 -43.65 -4.43 8.18
CA VAL A 465 -44.30 -5.33 9.14
C VAL A 465 -43.32 -6.37 9.67
N SER A 466 -43.45 -6.72 10.95
CA SER A 466 -42.71 -7.78 11.60
C SER A 466 -43.56 -9.05 11.66
N MET A 467 -42.91 -10.21 11.50
CA MET A 467 -43.59 -11.50 11.66
C MET A 467 -43.68 -11.91 13.14
N PRO A 468 -44.76 -12.60 13.55
CA PRO A 468 -45.93 -12.96 12.75
C PRO A 468 -46.91 -11.78 12.56
N ILE A 469 -47.69 -11.81 11.47
CA ILE A 469 -48.74 -10.83 11.15
C ILE A 469 -50.14 -11.36 11.49
N SER A 470 -51.06 -10.46 11.84
CA SER A 470 -52.48 -10.77 12.17
C SER A 470 -53.45 -9.80 11.49
N PRO A 471 -53.61 -9.85 10.14
CA PRO A 471 -54.54 -8.98 9.45
C PRO A 471 -56.00 -9.31 9.81
N THR A 472 -56.83 -8.27 9.98
CA THR A 472 -58.28 -8.38 10.26
C THR A 472 -59.15 -8.28 9.01
N ILE A 473 -58.57 -7.82 7.89
CA ILE A 473 -59.17 -7.76 6.56
C ILE A 473 -58.18 -8.29 5.51
N THR A 474 -58.68 -8.78 4.38
CA THR A 474 -57.81 -9.22 3.28
C THR A 474 -56.83 -8.11 2.90
N THR A 475 -55.53 -8.39 3.07
CA THR A 475 -54.46 -7.41 2.95
C THR A 475 -53.38 -7.95 2.02
N ASN A 476 -52.87 -7.09 1.14
CA ASN A 476 -51.78 -7.42 0.25
C ASN A 476 -50.44 -7.00 0.85
N TYR A 477 -49.47 -7.89 0.76
CA TYR A 477 -48.10 -7.69 1.22
C TYR A 477 -47.12 -7.88 0.08
N TYR A 478 -45.92 -7.34 0.21
CA TYR A 478 -44.80 -7.70 -0.64
C TYR A 478 -43.53 -7.78 0.22
N ALA A 479 -42.57 -8.55 -0.25
CA ALA A 479 -41.28 -8.72 0.40
C ALA A 479 -40.18 -8.00 -0.39
N ARG A 480 -39.17 -7.54 0.32
CA ARG A 480 -37.91 -7.03 -0.25
C ARG A 480 -36.75 -7.64 0.51
N CYS A 481 -35.64 -7.85 -0.18
CA CYS A 481 -34.37 -8.17 0.41
C CYS A 481 -33.61 -6.90 0.74
N GLU A 482 -33.25 -6.74 2.00
CA GLU A 482 -32.34 -5.72 2.47
C GLU A 482 -30.94 -6.32 2.59
N ARG A 483 -29.94 -5.65 2.04
CA ARG A 483 -28.53 -5.99 2.25
C ARG A 483 -27.79 -4.78 2.76
N THR A 484 -27.13 -4.96 3.89
CA THR A 484 -26.33 -3.90 4.50
C THR A 484 -24.86 -4.26 4.46
N ASN A 485 -24.04 -3.34 3.95
CA ASN A 485 -22.58 -3.42 4.06
C ASN A 485 -22.05 -2.07 4.55
N GLY A 486 -21.53 -2.06 5.77
CA GLY A 486 -21.20 -0.82 6.47
C GLY A 486 -22.46 0.04 6.66
N THR A 487 -22.45 1.26 6.13
CA THR A 487 -23.56 2.22 6.20
C THR A 487 -24.50 2.18 4.98
N LYS A 488 -24.12 1.48 3.90
CA LYS A 488 -24.93 1.42 2.68
C LYS A 488 -25.94 0.29 2.80
N VAL A 489 -27.21 0.62 2.58
CA VAL A 489 -28.33 -0.34 2.55
C VAL A 489 -28.87 -0.42 1.13
N CYS A 490 -28.85 -1.62 0.56
CA CYS A 490 -29.44 -1.93 -0.74
C CYS A 490 -30.73 -2.71 -0.53
N LEU A 491 -31.82 -2.22 -1.12
CA LEU A 491 -33.10 -2.93 -1.13
C LEU A 491 -33.34 -3.51 -2.53
N SER A 492 -33.86 -4.73 -2.58
CA SER A 492 -34.33 -5.34 -3.82
C SER A 492 -35.52 -4.60 -4.43
N ASP A 493 -35.87 -4.93 -5.65
CA ASP A 493 -37.22 -4.67 -6.16
C ASP A 493 -38.27 -5.41 -5.31
N ASN A 494 -39.53 -5.03 -5.47
CA ASN A 494 -40.64 -5.68 -4.77
C ASN A 494 -40.81 -7.12 -5.28
N SER A 495 -41.10 -8.06 -4.38
CA SER A 495 -41.63 -9.37 -4.76
C SER A 495 -42.97 -9.24 -5.48
N GLN A 496 -43.49 -10.36 -6.00
CA GLN A 496 -44.90 -10.45 -6.34
C GLN A 496 -45.77 -10.13 -5.12
N ASN A 497 -46.93 -9.51 -5.33
CA ASN A 497 -47.88 -9.25 -4.26
C ASN A 497 -48.41 -10.57 -3.70
N VAL A 498 -48.31 -10.71 -2.38
CA VAL A 498 -48.87 -11.79 -1.58
C VAL A 498 -50.21 -11.31 -1.03
N VAL A 499 -51.29 -11.91 -1.52
CA VAL A 499 -52.61 -11.71 -0.93
C VAL A 499 -52.73 -12.60 0.30
N VAL A 500 -52.93 -12.00 1.48
CA VAL A 500 -53.36 -12.72 2.68
C VAL A 500 -54.86 -12.55 2.81
N THR A 501 -55.60 -13.56 2.33
CA THR A 501 -57.07 -13.55 2.39
C THR A 501 -57.51 -13.80 3.81
N VAL A 502 -58.28 -12.87 4.38
CA VAL A 502 -58.85 -13.02 5.72
C VAL A 502 -60.28 -13.51 5.57
N ILE A 503 -60.53 -14.74 6.03
CA ILE A 503 -61.88 -15.27 6.15
C ILE A 503 -62.45 -14.81 7.48
N VAL A 504 -63.52 -14.00 7.42
CA VAL A 504 -64.27 -13.61 8.61
C VAL A 504 -65.20 -14.77 8.98
N PRO A 505 -65.02 -15.42 10.14
CA PRO A 505 -65.89 -16.52 10.53
C PRO A 505 -67.33 -16.03 10.73
N THR A 506 -68.30 -16.79 10.23
CA THR A 506 -69.74 -16.54 10.46
C THR A 506 -70.23 -17.08 11.79
N SER A 507 -69.44 -17.95 12.42
CA SER A 507 -69.67 -18.58 13.73
C SER A 507 -68.34 -18.94 14.41
N PHE A 508 -68.35 -19.00 15.75
CA PHE A 508 -67.25 -19.53 16.55
C PHE A 508 -67.37 -21.04 16.67
N ASP A 509 -66.64 -21.78 15.84
CA ASP A 509 -66.74 -23.23 15.78
C ASP A 509 -65.65 -23.87 16.63
N SER A 510 -65.99 -24.87 17.43
CA SER A 510 -64.98 -25.65 18.16
C SER A 510 -64.13 -26.46 17.16
N VAL A 511 -62.81 -26.31 17.17
CA VAL A 511 -61.90 -27.07 16.31
C VAL A 511 -61.30 -28.30 17.01
N ARG A 512 -61.51 -28.42 18.32
CA ARG A 512 -61.18 -29.58 19.15
C ARG A 512 -61.97 -29.57 20.44
N SER A 513 -62.00 -30.70 21.15
CA SER A 513 -62.38 -30.73 22.56
C SER A 513 -61.39 -29.92 23.41
N GLY A 514 -61.88 -29.18 24.40
CA GLY A 514 -61.05 -28.32 25.24
C GLY A 514 -61.84 -27.31 26.06
N ASN A 515 -61.14 -26.48 26.82
CA ASN A 515 -61.81 -25.49 27.67
C ASN A 515 -62.28 -24.27 26.86
N TRP A 516 -63.44 -23.72 27.21
CA TRP A 516 -64.06 -22.57 26.54
C TRP A 516 -63.14 -21.35 26.52
N ASN A 517 -62.43 -21.10 27.63
CA ASN A 517 -61.53 -19.95 27.79
C ASN A 517 -60.15 -20.16 27.14
N ILE A 518 -59.94 -21.27 26.42
CA ILE A 518 -58.72 -21.51 25.66
C ILE A 518 -58.97 -21.07 24.21
N PRO A 519 -58.28 -20.04 23.72
CA PRO A 519 -58.50 -19.52 22.36
C PRO A 519 -58.37 -20.61 21.29
N ALA A 520 -57.41 -21.52 21.48
CA ALA A 520 -57.09 -22.56 20.53
C ALA A 520 -58.14 -23.69 20.44
N THR A 521 -59.19 -23.65 21.28
CA THR A 521 -60.39 -24.49 21.18
C THR A 521 -61.27 -24.07 20.00
N TRP A 522 -61.12 -22.84 19.51
CA TRP A 522 -62.03 -22.20 18.55
C TRP A 522 -61.36 -21.87 17.22
N ASN A 523 -62.14 -21.89 16.13
CA ASN A 523 -61.70 -21.63 14.75
C ASN A 523 -61.04 -20.26 14.52
N CYS A 524 -61.42 -19.25 15.33
CA CYS A 524 -60.84 -17.90 15.32
C CYS A 524 -59.54 -17.78 16.14
N ASN A 525 -59.11 -18.86 16.82
CA ASN A 525 -58.08 -18.85 17.87
C ASN A 525 -58.29 -17.70 18.88
N CYS A 526 -59.55 -17.49 19.26
CA CYS A 526 -60.02 -16.43 20.14
C CYS A 526 -61.07 -17.01 21.09
N ILE A 527 -61.35 -16.34 22.20
CA ILE A 527 -62.42 -16.78 23.10
C ILE A 527 -63.75 -16.24 22.56
N PRO A 528 -64.78 -17.08 22.36
CA PRO A 528 -66.07 -16.65 21.90
C PRO A 528 -66.66 -15.59 22.81
N ASN A 529 -67.28 -14.61 22.17
CA ASN A 529 -67.99 -13.53 22.80
C ASN A 529 -69.44 -13.49 22.27
N THR A 530 -70.16 -12.42 22.55
CA THR A 530 -71.57 -12.29 22.17
C THR A 530 -71.82 -11.74 20.76
N THR A 531 -70.79 -11.63 19.90
CA THR A 531 -70.97 -11.06 18.55
C THR A 531 -71.38 -12.09 17.51
N LEU A 532 -70.96 -13.36 17.65
CA LEU A 532 -71.24 -14.44 16.69
C LEU A 532 -71.84 -15.67 17.39
N PRO A 533 -72.63 -16.49 16.68
CA PRO A 533 -73.10 -17.77 17.21
C PRO A 533 -71.91 -18.71 17.40
N VAL A 534 -71.94 -19.50 18.48
CA VAL A 534 -70.98 -20.56 18.78
C VAL A 534 -71.52 -21.88 18.25
N GLN A 535 -70.70 -22.65 17.54
CA GLN A 535 -71.02 -24.02 17.13
C GLN A 535 -70.07 -25.00 17.83
N ILE A 536 -70.61 -25.91 18.63
CA ILE A 536 -69.84 -27.03 19.16
C ILE A 536 -69.99 -28.17 18.16
N MET A 537 -68.89 -28.44 17.45
CA MET A 537 -68.83 -29.35 16.33
C MET A 537 -69.02 -30.81 16.78
N ASP A 538 -69.40 -31.67 15.84
CA ASP A 538 -69.65 -33.08 16.11
C ASP A 538 -68.46 -33.74 16.80
N THR A 539 -68.74 -34.59 17.80
CA THR A 539 -67.79 -35.30 18.67
C THR A 539 -66.94 -34.42 19.61
N HIS A 540 -66.94 -33.10 19.48
CA HIS A 540 -66.18 -32.22 20.37
C HIS A 540 -66.87 -32.03 21.73
N THR A 541 -66.09 -32.02 22.81
CA THR A 541 -66.54 -31.64 24.15
C THR A 541 -65.84 -30.36 24.58
N VAL A 542 -66.61 -29.27 24.72
CA VAL A 542 -66.11 -27.99 25.23
C VAL A 542 -66.47 -27.86 26.70
N THR A 543 -65.52 -27.50 27.56
CA THR A 543 -65.76 -27.33 29.00
C THR A 543 -65.65 -25.87 29.41
N VAL A 544 -66.67 -25.31 30.04
CA VAL A 544 -66.60 -24.00 30.69
C VAL A 544 -66.00 -24.20 32.09
N PRO A 545 -64.81 -23.65 32.39
CA PRO A 545 -64.14 -23.87 33.67
C PRO A 545 -64.90 -23.30 34.87
N ASN A 546 -64.58 -23.80 36.07
CA ASN A 546 -65.12 -23.27 37.31
C ASN A 546 -64.87 -21.77 37.48
N ALA A 547 -65.90 -21.06 37.95
CA ALA A 547 -65.93 -19.60 38.13
C ALA A 547 -65.69 -18.78 36.84
N TYR A 548 -65.83 -19.38 35.65
CA TYR A 548 -65.74 -18.70 34.36
C TYR A 548 -67.12 -18.54 33.71
N LYS A 549 -67.39 -17.39 33.10
CA LYS A 549 -68.60 -17.16 32.31
C LYS A 549 -68.26 -17.09 30.82
N GLY A 550 -68.54 -18.18 30.09
CA GLY A 550 -68.45 -18.20 28.63
C GLY A 550 -69.50 -17.27 28.01
N GLN A 551 -69.18 -16.66 26.87
CA GLN A 551 -70.05 -15.70 26.20
C GLN A 551 -70.35 -16.18 24.78
N ALA A 552 -71.60 -16.09 24.35
CA ALA A 552 -72.03 -16.46 23.01
C ALA A 552 -73.21 -15.60 22.58
N LYS A 553 -73.39 -15.37 21.27
CA LYS A 553 -74.65 -14.82 20.75
C LYS A 553 -75.75 -15.88 20.83
N GLU A 554 -75.47 -17.05 20.29
CA GLU A 554 -76.30 -18.25 20.33
C GLU A 554 -75.36 -19.46 20.39
N ILE A 555 -75.85 -20.63 20.82
CA ILE A 555 -75.05 -21.87 20.84
C ILE A 555 -75.79 -22.94 20.05
N HIS A 556 -75.11 -23.50 19.05
CA HIS A 556 -75.58 -24.63 18.27
C HIS A 556 -74.70 -25.85 18.54
N PHE A 557 -75.33 -27.01 18.69
CA PHE A 557 -74.64 -28.29 18.79
C PHE A 557 -74.76 -28.99 17.45
N ILE A 558 -73.63 -29.31 16.84
CA ILE A 558 -73.59 -30.07 15.60
C ILE A 558 -73.37 -31.54 15.97
N GLY A 559 -74.21 -32.43 15.44
CA GLY A 559 -74.12 -33.88 15.72
C GLY A 559 -74.17 -34.22 17.21
N THR A 560 -73.10 -34.84 17.72
CA THR A 560 -72.91 -35.32 19.10
C THR A 560 -72.08 -34.38 19.97
N GLY A 561 -71.84 -33.13 19.54
CA GLY A 561 -71.09 -32.13 20.31
C GLY A 561 -71.65 -31.91 21.72
N LYS A 562 -70.77 -31.70 22.71
CA LYS A 562 -71.12 -31.57 24.14
C LYS A 562 -70.54 -30.32 24.77
N LEU A 563 -71.28 -29.74 25.71
CA LEU A 563 -70.85 -28.62 26.53
C LEU A 563 -70.92 -29.01 28.01
N ASN A 564 -69.77 -29.00 28.69
CA ASN A 564 -69.67 -29.28 30.11
C ASN A 564 -69.48 -27.97 30.89
N LEU A 565 -70.08 -27.88 32.07
CA LEU A 565 -69.87 -26.78 33.01
C LEU A 565 -69.19 -27.34 34.26
N GLU A 566 -68.02 -26.83 34.61
CA GLU A 566 -67.33 -27.22 35.84
C GLU A 566 -67.73 -26.30 37.00
N GLY A 567 -68.11 -26.87 38.15
CA GLY A 567 -68.41 -26.10 39.37
C GLY A 567 -69.44 -24.99 39.15
N SER A 568 -69.02 -23.74 39.35
CA SER A 568 -69.80 -22.51 39.16
C SER A 568 -69.67 -21.89 37.76
N GLY A 569 -69.05 -22.59 36.81
CA GLY A 569 -68.95 -22.16 35.42
C GLY A 569 -70.32 -22.00 34.77
N GLY A 570 -70.49 -20.99 33.93
CA GLY A 570 -71.78 -20.67 33.31
C GLY A 570 -71.64 -19.98 31.95
N LEU A 571 -72.78 -19.78 31.27
CA LEU A 571 -72.82 -19.13 29.97
C LEU A 571 -73.67 -17.86 30.03
N ASN A 572 -73.21 -16.83 29.35
CA ASN A 572 -73.96 -15.61 29.11
C ASN A 572 -74.30 -15.54 27.62
N ILE A 573 -75.56 -15.82 27.30
CA ILE A 573 -76.07 -15.85 25.92
C ILE A 573 -76.89 -14.58 25.71
N LEU A 574 -76.41 -13.70 24.82
CA LEU A 574 -77.13 -12.48 24.44
C LEU A 574 -78.05 -12.80 23.26
N ARG A 575 -79.35 -12.97 23.54
CA ARG A 575 -80.39 -13.12 22.51
C ARG A 575 -80.58 -11.86 21.70
#